data_AF-A0A353LGL8-F1
#
_entry.id   AF-A0A353LGL8-F1
#
_cell.length_a   1.000
_cell.length_b   1.000
_cell.length_c   1.000
_cell.angle_alpha   90.00
_cell.angle_beta   90.00
_cell.angle_gamma   90.00
#
_symmetry.space_group_name_H-M   'P 1'
#
loop_
_entity.id
_entity.type
_entity.pdbx_description
1 polymer ?
#
loop_
_entity_poly.entity_id
_entity_poly.type
_entity_poly.pdbx_seq_one_letter_code
_entity_poly.pdbx_strand_id
1 'polypeptide(L)'
;MWLDGNISLGNHRNYVSERSFLVYDTYDPVKAIAGLSLSCFFRDVMLSAGYQWQQREGYAYSAINYSAYKYNNHLLNIAFTWNL
;
A
#
# COMPACT_ATOMS: atom_id res chain seq x y z
N MET A 1 -5.42 21.92 10.22
CA MET A 1 -5.50 20.46 10.38
C MET A 1 -6.40 19.93 9.28
N TRP A 2 -5.98 18.89 8.58
CA TRP A 2 -6.74 18.26 7.51
C TRP A 2 -6.77 16.75 7.73
N LEU A 3 -7.88 16.12 7.36
CA LEU A 3 -8.07 14.67 7.44
C LEU A 3 -8.47 14.18 6.05
N ASP A 4 -7.67 13.28 5.49
CA ASP A 4 -7.92 12.65 4.19
C ASP A 4 -8.23 11.17 4.39
N GLY A 5 -9.28 10.70 3.72
CA GLY A 5 -9.62 9.28 3.63
C GLY A 5 -9.50 8.81 2.18
N ASN A 6 -9.04 7.58 1.99
CA ASN A 6 -9.07 6.92 0.68
C ASN A 6 -9.60 5.49 0.82
N ILE A 7 -10.39 5.06 -0.18
CA ILE A 7 -10.85 3.69 -0.33
C ILE A 7 -10.74 3.34 -1.80
N SER A 8 -10.20 2.17 -2.10
CA SER A 8 -10.11 1.67 -3.46
C SER A 8 -10.31 0.16 -3.49
N LEU A 9 -11.05 -0.30 -4.48
CA LEU A 9 -11.30 -1.71 -4.75
C LEU A 9 -10.94 -1.97 -6.21
N GLY A 10 -10.11 -2.97 -6.46
CA GLY A 10 -9.67 -3.27 -7.82
C GLY A 10 -8.38 -4.07 -7.84
N ASN A 11 -7.99 -4.51 -9.03
CA ASN A 11 -6.73 -5.21 -9.22
C ASN A 11 -5.61 -4.18 -9.40
N HIS A 12 -5.14 -3.58 -8.30
CA HIS A 12 -4.02 -2.65 -8.32
C HIS A 12 -2.73 -3.47 -8.53
N ARG A 13 -2.43 -3.74 -9.80
CA ARG A 13 -1.15 -4.33 -10.19
C ARG A 13 -0.07 -3.26 -10.01
N ASN A 14 0.96 -3.57 -9.23
CA ASN A 14 2.25 -2.90 -9.38
C ASN A 14 2.73 -3.22 -10.81
N TYR A 15 2.68 -2.23 -11.71
CA TYR A 15 3.21 -2.34 -13.06
C TYR A 15 4.75 -2.41 -12.98
N VAL A 16 5.29 -3.58 -12.61
CA VAL A 16 6.67 -3.92 -12.92
C VAL A 16 6.63 -4.50 -14.33
N SER A 17 7.18 -3.75 -15.29
CA SER A 17 7.02 -4.01 -16.73
C SER A 17 7.51 -5.39 -17.17
N GLU A 18 7.00 -5.84 -18.31
CA GLU A 18 7.15 -7.15 -19.00
C GLU A 18 8.59 -7.62 -19.30
N ARG A 19 9.63 -7.02 -18.70
CA ARG A 19 11.05 -7.37 -18.93
C ARG A 19 11.88 -7.58 -17.66
N SER A 20 11.27 -7.68 -16.48
CA SER A 20 11.99 -8.11 -15.27
C SER A 20 12.14 -9.62 -15.27
N PHE A 21 13.27 -10.11 -15.79
CA PHE A 21 13.71 -11.49 -15.66
C PHE A 21 13.55 -11.97 -14.21
N LEU A 22 12.68 -12.96 -13.98
CA LEU A 22 12.64 -13.82 -12.78
C LEU A 22 13.10 -13.14 -11.49
N VAL A 23 12.38 -12.09 -11.08
CA VAL A 23 12.49 -11.59 -9.71
C VAL A 23 11.36 -12.25 -8.94
N TYR A 24 11.71 -13.11 -7.97
CA TYR A 24 10.81 -13.79 -7.04
C TYR A 24 9.92 -12.85 -6.19
N ASP A 25 9.97 -11.54 -6.44
CA ASP A 25 9.40 -10.44 -5.67
C ASP A 25 8.44 -9.56 -6.51
N THR A 26 7.73 -10.12 -7.50
CA THR A 26 6.54 -9.42 -8.00
C THR A 26 5.49 -9.39 -6.88
N TYR A 27 5.48 -8.29 -6.13
CA TYR A 27 4.53 -8.03 -5.07
C TYR A 27 3.10 -8.41 -5.47
N ASP A 28 2.45 -9.23 -4.65
CA ASP A 28 1.09 -9.68 -4.89
C ASP A 28 0.14 -8.49 -5.10
N PRO A 29 -0.81 -8.59 -6.06
CA PRO A 29 -1.73 -7.51 -6.37
C PRO A 29 -2.54 -7.08 -5.14
N VAL A 30 -2.69 -5.77 -4.96
CA VAL A 30 -3.57 -5.23 -3.93
C VAL A 30 -5.00 -5.25 -4.46
N LYS A 31 -5.90 -5.91 -3.74
CA LYS A 31 -7.32 -6.07 -4.08
C LYS A 31 -8.20 -4.99 -3.48
N ALA A 32 -7.82 -4.54 -2.29
CA ALA A 32 -8.53 -3.50 -1.56
C ALA A 32 -7.53 -2.62 -0.80
N ILE A 33 -7.83 -1.33 -0.75
CA ILE A 33 -7.10 -0.34 0.03
C ILE A 33 -8.12 0.47 0.81
N ALA A 34 -7.84 0.70 2.09
CA ALA A 34 -8.51 1.70 2.89
C ALA A 34 -7.45 2.45 3.69
N GLY A 35 -7.47 3.77 3.66
CA GLY A 35 -6.48 4.59 4.33
C GLY A 35 -7.08 5.85 4.93
N LEU A 36 -6.43 6.33 5.97
CA LEU A 36 -6.74 7.57 6.66
C LEU A 36 -5.43 8.29 6.97
N SER A 37 -5.34 9.57 6.66
CA SER A 37 -4.21 10.41 7.02
C SER A 37 -4.65 11.73 7.63
N LEU A 38 -4.02 12.10 8.73
CA LEU A 38 -4.19 13.38 9.41
C LEU A 38 -2.92 14.20 9.22
N SER A 39 -3.07 15.45 8.81
CA SER A 39 -1.94 16.38 8.84
C SER A 39 -2.26 17.70 9.52
N CYS A 40 -1.26 18.21 10.22
CA CYS A 40 -1.30 19.42 10.99
C CYS A 40 -0.18 20.35 10.50
N PHE A 41 -0.54 21.62 10.29
CA PHE A 41 0.38 22.65 9.84
C PHE A 41 0.56 23.68 10.95
N PHE A 42 1.82 23.97 11.28
CA PHE A 42 2.23 24.90 12.33
C PHE A 42 3.36 25.80 11.80
N ARG A 43 3.01 27.01 11.36
CA ARG A 43 3.91 28.03 10.77
C ARG A 43 4.74 27.53 9.60
N ASP A 44 5.89 26.94 9.88
CA ASP A 44 6.85 26.45 8.89
C ASP A 44 6.94 24.92 8.91
N VAL A 45 6.26 24.27 9.86
CA VAL A 45 6.29 22.82 10.07
C VAL A 45 4.97 22.19 9.66
N MET A 46 5.05 21.09 8.93
CA MET A 46 3.95 20.20 8.61
C MET A 46 4.24 18.82 9.17
N LEU A 47 3.35 18.33 10.04
CA LEU A 47 3.36 16.96 10.53
C LEU A 47 2.19 16.20 9.90
N SER A 48 2.43 15.02 9.35
CA SER A 48 1.39 14.13 8.86
C SER A 48 1.58 12.72 9.41
N ALA A 49 0.49 12.11 9.86
CA ALA A 49 0.45 10.71 10.26
C ALA A 49 -0.71 10.04 9.54
N GLY A 50 -0.48 8.84 9.01
CA GLY A 50 -1.48 8.08 8.28
C GLY A 50 -1.37 6.60 8.55
N TYR A 51 -2.50 5.93 8.41
CA TYR A 51 -2.63 4.50 8.49
C TYR A 51 -3.32 4.00 7.22
N GLN A 52 -2.81 2.92 6.66
CA GLN A 52 -3.36 2.32 5.47
C GLN A 52 -3.42 0.80 5.63
N TRP A 53 -4.63 0.28 5.49
CA TRP A 53 -4.90 -1.14 5.34
C TRP A 53 -4.91 -1.51 3.86
N GLN A 54 -4.26 -2.62 3.52
CA GLN A 54 -4.27 -3.20 2.19
C GLN A 54 -4.58 -4.68 2.27
N GLN A 55 -5.51 -5.18 1.45
CA GLN A 55 -5.71 -6.61 1.24
C GLN A 55 -4.99 -7.03 -0.04
N ARG A 56 -4.11 -8.02 0.06
CA ARG A 56 -3.37 -8.60 -1.05
C ARG A 56 -3.78 -10.05 -1.27
N GLU A 57 -3.66 -10.49 -2.51
CA GLU A 57 -3.93 -11.87 -2.90
C GLU A 57 -2.78 -12.38 -3.75
N GLY A 58 -2.06 -13.37 -3.21
CA GLY A 58 -0.93 -14.02 -3.85
C GLY A 58 -1.23 -15.44 -4.27
N TYR A 59 -0.32 -16.00 -5.06
CA TYR A 59 -0.41 -17.38 -5.54
C TYR A 59 0.79 -18.17 -5.05
N ALA A 60 0.55 -19.21 -4.27
CA ALA A 60 1.61 -20.15 -3.92
C ALA A 60 1.73 -21.19 -5.04
N TYR A 61 2.93 -21.36 -5.60
CA TYR A 61 3.19 -22.45 -6.54
C TYR A 61 3.19 -23.78 -5.79
N SER A 62 2.30 -24.69 -6.19
CA SER A 62 2.28 -26.08 -5.72
C SER A 62 2.11 -27.01 -6.91
N ALA A 63 2.83 -28.13 -6.89
CA ALA A 63 2.89 -29.10 -8.00
C ALA A 63 1.54 -29.76 -8.34
N ILE A 64 0.51 -29.56 -7.50
CA ILE A 64 -0.77 -30.26 -7.59
C ILE A 64 -1.96 -29.31 -7.82
N ASN A 65 -1.89 -28.05 -7.34
CA ASN A 65 -2.93 -27.04 -7.52
C ASN A 65 -2.40 -25.63 -7.23
N TYR A 66 -2.88 -24.62 -7.95
CA TYR A 66 -2.65 -23.22 -7.59
C TYR A 66 -3.61 -22.80 -6.47
N SER A 67 -3.10 -22.59 -5.25
CA SER A 67 -3.88 -22.04 -4.14
C SER A 67 -3.64 -20.53 -4.02
N ALA A 68 -4.74 -19.77 -4.15
CA ALA A 68 -4.72 -18.34 -3.84
C ALA A 68 -4.74 -18.14 -2.33
N TYR A 69 -3.81 -17.35 -1.79
CA TYR A 69 -3.82 -16.95 -0.39
C TYR A 69 -4.07 -15.45 -0.28
N LYS A 70 -4.82 -15.04 0.75
CA LYS A 70 -5.13 -13.64 1.04
C LYS A 70 -4.42 -13.23 2.32
N TYR A 71 -3.84 -12.05 2.32
CA TYR A 71 -3.19 -11.48 3.49
C TYR A 71 -3.40 -9.96 3.54
N ASN A 72 -3.24 -9.41 4.74
CA ASN A 72 -3.50 -8.01 5.01
C ASN A 72 -2.19 -7.32 5.43
N ASN A 73 -1.89 -6.19 4.80
CA ASN A 73 -0.81 -5.30 5.21
C ASN A 73 -1.38 -4.11 5.98
N HIS A 74 -0.66 -3.72 7.01
CA HIS A 74 -0.94 -2.57 7.85
C HIS A 74 0.23 -1.60 7.72
N LEU A 75 0.05 -0.49 7.03
CA LEU A 75 1.08 0.51 6.81
C LEU A 75 0.85 1.72 7.70
N LEU A 76 1.91 2.18 8.36
CA LEU A 76 1.94 3.41 9.11
C LEU A 76 2.89 4.39 8.41
N ASN A 77 2.35 5.54 8.01
CA ASN A 77 3.08 6.59 7.32
C ASN A 77 3.20 7.79 8.24
N ILE A 78 4.40 8.22 8.55
CA ILE A 78 4.66 9.43 9.33
C ILE A 78 5.58 10.30 8.49
N ALA A 79 5.21 11.55 8.28
CA ALA A 79 6.06 12.52 7.62
C ALA A 79 6.12 13.82 8.41
N PHE A 80 7.29 14.43 8.38
CA PHE A 80 7.60 15.71 8.99
C PHE A 80 8.30 16.54 7.94
N THR A 81 7.73 17.70 7.62
CA THR A 81 8.30 18.65 6.67
C THR A 81 8.50 19.97 7.39
N TRP A 82 9.66 20.59 7.21
CA TRP A 82 9.95 21.92 7.74
C TRP A 82 10.45 22.79 6.58
N ASN A 83 9.76 23.89 6.32
CA ASN A 83 10.19 24.91 5.38
C ASN A 83 11.19 25.83 6.09
N LEU A 84 12.42 25.88 5.57
CA LEU A 84 13.47 26.82 5.99
C LEU A 84 13.27 28.19 5.35
#